data_AF-A0A562MW63-F1
#
_entry.id   AF-A0A562MW63-F1
#
_cell.length_a   1.000
_cell.length_b   1.000
_cell.length_c   1.000
_cell.angle_alpha   90.00
_cell.angle_beta   90.00
_cell.angle_gamma   90.00
#
_symmetry.space_group_name_H-M   'P 1'
#
loop_
_entity.id
_entity.type
_entity.pdbx_description
1 polymer ?
#
loop_
_entity_poly.entity_id
_entity_poly.type
_entity_poly.pdbx_seq_one_letter_code
_entity_poly.pdbx_strand_id
1 'polypeptide(L)'
;MSDRVAGYPLYIDPPLGRAGMSKAEARVAGLSVLVGTRPMTRVSRAVEKGETLGFMKVVANAETGKILGAAILGTGGDEAIHGILEAINAGTQYRDLQWAVPIHPTVSELIPTVIGAMQ
;
A
#
# COMPACT_ATOMS: atom_id res chain seq x y z
N MET A 1 -7.58 -15.64 18.95
CA MET A 1 -7.57 -14.54 17.96
C MET A 1 -6.96 -15.10 16.69
N SER A 2 -7.48 -14.74 15.51
CA SER A 2 -6.99 -15.28 14.24
C SER A 2 -5.83 -14.43 13.74
N ASP A 3 -4.72 -15.05 13.34
CA ASP A 3 -3.55 -14.38 12.70
C ASP A 3 -3.86 -13.85 11.29
N ARG A 4 -5.14 -13.73 10.92
CA ARG A 4 -5.58 -13.28 9.60
C ARG A 4 -5.52 -11.76 9.50
N VAL A 5 -4.87 -11.28 8.45
CA VAL A 5 -4.86 -9.86 8.10
C VAL A 5 -6.18 -9.50 7.42
N ALA A 6 -6.89 -8.51 7.94
CA ALA A 6 -8.12 -8.03 7.33
C ALA A 6 -7.82 -7.13 6.13
N GLY A 7 -8.43 -7.46 4.99
CA GLY A 7 -8.65 -6.51 3.89
C GLY A 7 -9.95 -5.74 4.13
N TYR A 8 -9.98 -4.48 3.69
CA TYR A 8 -11.17 -3.63 3.74
C TYR A 8 -11.28 -2.85 2.42
N PRO A 9 -12.32 -3.12 1.61
CA PRO A 9 -12.65 -2.30 0.46
C PRO A 9 -13.75 -1.28 0.79
N LEU A 10 -13.74 -0.16 0.09
CA LEU A 10 -14.88 0.76 -0.01
C LEU A 10 -15.07 1.16 -1.47
N TYR A 11 -16.19 0.72 -2.04
CA TYR A 11 -16.54 0.90 -3.46
C TYR A 11 -17.31 2.21 -3.66
N ILE A 12 -16.58 3.31 -3.50
CA ILE A 12 -17.01 4.67 -3.88
C ILE A 12 -16.19 5.14 -5.09
N ASP A 13 -16.44 6.35 -5.57
CA ASP A 13 -15.64 6.96 -6.64
C ASP A 13 -14.73 8.09 -6.09
N PRO A 14 -13.39 7.91 -6.09
CA PRO A 14 -12.64 6.71 -6.47
C PRO A 14 -12.62 5.63 -5.37
N PRO A 15 -12.39 4.34 -5.70
CA PRO A 15 -12.44 3.26 -4.71
C PRO A 15 -11.26 3.29 -3.75
N LEU A 16 -11.45 2.65 -2.59
CA LEU A 16 -10.42 2.51 -1.55
C LEU A 16 -10.19 1.04 -1.23
N GLY A 17 -8.93 0.60 -1.32
CA GLY A 17 -8.44 -0.66 -0.74
C GLY A 17 -7.58 -0.40 0.50
N ARG A 18 -7.81 -1.14 1.58
CA ARG A 18 -6.97 -1.15 2.79
C ARG A 18 -6.61 -2.57 3.21
N ALA A 19 -5.43 -2.73 3.79
CA ALA A 19 -4.99 -3.96 4.45
C ALA A 19 -4.20 -3.62 5.71
N GLY A 20 -4.43 -4.37 6.80
CA GLY A 20 -3.67 -4.22 8.05
C GLY A 20 -3.86 -2.86 8.75
N MET A 21 -2.83 -2.43 9.48
CA MET A 21 -2.83 -1.22 10.30
C MET A 21 -2.62 0.05 9.50
N SER A 22 -3.37 1.08 9.85
CA SER A 22 -3.05 2.47 9.51
C SER A 22 -1.86 3.00 10.32
N LYS A 23 -1.27 4.10 9.85
CA LYS A 23 -0.22 4.83 10.58
C LYS A 23 -0.67 5.24 12.00
N ALA A 24 -1.94 5.61 12.16
CA ALA A 24 -2.48 6.02 13.44
C ALA A 24 -2.58 4.84 14.41
N GLU A 25 -3.15 3.72 13.96
CA GLU A 25 -3.24 2.48 14.74
C GLU A 25 -1.84 1.97 15.14
N ALA A 26 -0.88 1.98 14.21
CA ALA A 26 0.49 1.55 14.49
C ALA A 26 1.20 2.45 15.53
N ARG A 27 0.97 3.78 15.49
CA ARG A 27 1.49 4.71 16.50
C ARG A 27 0.83 4.51 17.86
N VAL A 28 -0.48 4.28 17.91
CA VAL A 28 -1.21 3.97 19.15
C VAL A 28 -0.70 2.66 19.76
N ALA A 29 -0.33 1.68 18.93
CA ALA A 29 0.29 0.43 19.36
C ALA A 29 1.77 0.58 19.81
N GLY A 30 2.33 1.80 19.80
CA GLY A 30 3.70 2.06 20.24
C GLY A 30 4.79 1.60 19.26
N LEU A 31 4.44 1.36 17.99
CA LEU A 31 5.39 0.89 16.98
C LEU A 31 6.14 2.06 16.33
N SER A 32 7.45 1.87 16.13
CA SER A 32 8.27 2.71 15.26
C SER A 32 7.86 2.48 13.80
N VAL A 33 7.43 3.53 13.09
CA VAL A 33 6.84 3.40 11.74
C VAL A 33 7.62 4.15 10.67
N LEU A 34 7.76 3.51 9.52
CA LEU A 34 8.17 4.11 8.25
C LEU A 34 6.94 4.19 7.33
N VAL A 35 6.82 5.29 6.58
CA VAL A 35 5.67 5.53 5.71
C VAL A 35 6.11 5.97 4.32
N GLY A 36 5.66 5.22 3.31
CA GLY A 36 5.77 5.58 1.91
C GLY A 36 4.43 6.12 1.42
N THR A 37 4.43 7.20 0.64
CA THR A 37 3.18 7.75 0.07
C THR A 37 3.43 8.27 -1.34
N ARG A 38 2.46 8.09 -2.22
CA ARG A 38 2.49 8.61 -3.59
C ARG A 38 1.09 9.07 -4.01
N PRO A 39 0.93 10.31 -4.51
CA PRO A 39 -0.36 10.75 -5.03
C PRO A 39 -0.67 10.06 -6.37
N MET A 40 -1.96 9.84 -6.67
CA MET A 40 -2.39 9.24 -7.94
C MET A 40 -2.03 10.09 -9.17
N THR A 41 -1.80 11.41 -8.99
CA THR A 41 -1.21 12.29 -10.02
C THR A 41 0.20 11.88 -10.46
N ARG A 42 0.86 10.98 -9.72
CA ARG A 42 2.18 10.42 -10.07
C ARG A 42 2.12 8.92 -10.36
N VAL A 43 0.94 8.33 -10.50
CA VAL A 43 0.76 6.92 -10.88
C VAL A 43 0.39 6.89 -12.36
N SER A 44 1.29 6.39 -13.22
CA SER A 44 1.16 6.49 -14.67
C SER A 44 -0.18 5.97 -15.18
N ARG A 45 -0.61 4.79 -14.71
CA ARG A 45 -1.91 4.22 -15.07
C ARG A 45 -3.11 5.11 -14.68
N ALA A 46 -3.04 5.82 -13.55
CA ALA A 46 -4.09 6.73 -13.11
C ALA A 46 -4.11 8.00 -13.98
N VAL A 47 -2.94 8.51 -14.35
CA VAL A 47 -2.79 9.65 -15.28
C VAL A 47 -3.32 9.29 -16.67
N GLU A 48 -2.96 8.12 -17.20
CA GLU A 48 -3.45 7.62 -18.48
C GLU A 48 -4.98 7.51 -18.55
N LYS A 49 -5.61 7.14 -17.42
CA LYS A 49 -7.07 7.06 -17.30
C LYS A 49 -7.75 8.42 -17.06
N GLY A 50 -7.00 9.48 -16.75
CA GLY A 50 -7.56 10.75 -16.29
C GLY A 50 -8.15 10.71 -14.86
N GLU A 51 -7.92 9.64 -14.10
CA GLU A 51 -8.51 9.37 -12.78
C GLU A 51 -7.46 9.55 -11.67
N THR A 52 -7.06 10.79 -11.41
CA THR A 52 -5.87 11.11 -10.57
C THR A 52 -6.16 11.48 -9.12
N LEU A 53 -7.41 11.34 -8.67
CA LEU A 53 -7.79 11.56 -7.27
C LEU A 53 -7.28 10.42 -6.38
N GLY A 54 -6.72 10.79 -5.22
CA GLY A 54 -6.30 9.85 -4.19
C GLY A 54 -4.79 9.62 -4.12
N PHE A 55 -4.40 8.50 -3.51
CA PHE A 55 -3.01 8.17 -3.17
C PHE A 55 -2.79 6.67 -2.94
N MET A 56 -1.53 6.25 -3.03
CA MET A 56 -1.02 4.99 -2.50
C MET A 56 -0.22 5.27 -1.22
N LYS A 57 -0.40 4.45 -0.18
CA LYS A 57 0.35 4.56 1.08
C LYS A 57 0.66 3.18 1.66
N VAL A 58 1.90 2.98 2.07
CA VAL A 58 2.35 1.78 2.80
C VAL A 58 2.97 2.18 4.13
N VAL A 59 2.68 1.41 5.17
CA VAL A 59 3.20 1.57 6.54
C VAL A 59 3.99 0.32 6.88
N ALA A 60 5.22 0.48 7.35
CA ALA A 60 6.06 -0.63 7.83
C ALA A 60 6.63 -0.31 9.22
N ASN A 61 7.01 -1.36 9.92
CA ASN A 61 7.74 -1.25 11.17
C ASN A 61 9.22 -0.92 10.86
N ALA A 62 9.73 0.15 11.47
CA ALA A 62 11.08 0.65 11.24
C ALA A 62 12.18 -0.29 11.76
N GLU A 63 11.89 -1.05 12.82
CA GLU A 63 12.83 -1.94 13.49
C GLU A 63 12.89 -3.31 12.83
N THR A 64 11.73 -3.87 12.48
CA THR A 64 11.62 -5.25 11.97
C THR A 64 11.56 -5.32 10.44
N GLY A 65 11.29 -4.19 9.77
CA GLY A 65 11.08 -4.15 8.32
C GLY A 65 9.77 -4.82 7.86
N LYS A 66 8.90 -5.27 8.77
CA LYS A 66 7.61 -5.88 8.40
C LYS A 66 6.61 -4.84 7.93
N ILE A 67 5.84 -5.18 6.90
CA ILE A 67 4.71 -4.35 6.46
C ILE A 67 3.61 -4.44 7.52
N LEU A 68 3.16 -3.29 8.02
CA LEU A 68 2.09 -3.20 9.02
C LEU A 68 0.72 -3.01 8.36
N GLY A 69 0.68 -2.31 7.22
CA GLY A 69 -0.54 -2.09 6.47
C GLY A 69 -0.37 -1.13 5.31
N ALA A 70 -1.45 -0.93 4.57
CA ALA A 70 -1.50 -0.02 3.44
C ALA A 70 -2.92 0.52 3.20
N ALA A 71 -2.97 1.60 2.42
CA ALA A 71 -4.20 2.16 1.89
C ALA A 71 -3.94 2.68 0.47
N ILE A 72 -4.79 2.29 -0.48
CA ILE A 72 -4.76 2.78 -1.86
C ILE A 72 -6.14 3.33 -2.19
N LEU A 73 -6.24 4.66 -2.27
CA LEU A 73 -7.42 5.40 -2.70
C LEU A 73 -7.19 5.87 -4.14
N GLY A 74 -8.06 5.51 -5.06
CA GLY A 74 -7.89 5.83 -6.48
C GLY A 74 -8.31 4.67 -7.38
N THR A 75 -8.36 4.92 -8.68
CA THR A 75 -8.69 3.90 -9.70
C THR A 75 -7.93 2.60 -9.48
N GLY A 76 -8.63 1.47 -9.42
CA GLY A 76 -8.04 0.14 -9.20
C GLY A 76 -7.31 -0.06 -7.86
N GLY A 77 -7.50 0.83 -6.89
CA GLY A 77 -6.87 0.72 -5.57
C GLY A 77 -7.44 -0.41 -4.70
N ASP A 78 -8.71 -0.72 -4.91
CA ASP A 78 -9.45 -1.86 -4.36
C ASP A 78 -8.90 -3.22 -4.83
N GLU A 79 -8.35 -3.29 -6.04
CA GLU A 79 -7.67 -4.49 -6.56
C GLU A 79 -6.16 -4.48 -6.21
N ALA A 80 -5.48 -3.34 -6.38
CA ALA A 80 -4.04 -3.24 -6.16
C ALA A 80 -3.61 -3.52 -4.71
N ILE A 81 -4.51 -3.36 -3.73
CA ILE A 81 -4.24 -3.65 -2.32
C ILE A 81 -3.94 -5.13 -2.05
N HIS A 82 -4.43 -6.04 -2.90
CA HIS A 82 -4.25 -7.48 -2.71
C HIS A 82 -2.77 -7.88 -2.65
N GLY A 83 -1.90 -7.27 -3.46
CA GLY A 83 -0.46 -7.54 -3.41
C GLY A 83 0.17 -7.19 -2.05
N ILE A 84 -0.32 -6.15 -1.37
CA ILE A 84 0.14 -5.82 -0.01
C ILE A 84 -0.46 -6.77 1.01
N LEU A 85 -1.75 -7.13 0.88
CA LEU A 85 -2.41 -8.09 1.76
C LEU A 85 -1.66 -9.44 1.76
N GLU A 86 -1.29 -9.92 0.59
CA GLU A 86 -0.48 -11.13 0.40
C GLU A 86 0.91 -10.98 0.99
N ALA A 87 1.59 -9.85 0.78
CA ALA A 87 2.92 -9.60 1.34
C ALA A 87 2.92 -9.57 2.89
N ILE A 88 1.87 -9.03 3.53
CA ILE A 88 1.73 -9.06 4.99
C ILE A 88 1.52 -10.51 5.46
N ASN A 89 0.63 -11.26 4.82
CA ASN A 89 0.39 -12.67 5.17
C ASN A 89 1.63 -13.56 4.95
N ALA A 90 2.44 -13.27 3.93
CA ALA A 90 3.71 -13.95 3.67
C ALA A 90 4.83 -13.54 4.63
N GLY A 91 4.63 -12.48 5.44
CA GLY A 91 5.65 -11.96 6.34
C GLY A 91 6.85 -11.34 5.60
N THR A 92 6.64 -10.85 4.37
CA THR A 92 7.70 -10.26 3.54
C THR A 92 8.26 -8.99 4.19
N GLN A 93 9.58 -8.75 4.11
CA GLN A 93 10.12 -7.46 4.52
C GLN A 93 9.79 -6.43 3.45
N TYR A 94 9.45 -5.21 3.86
CA TYR A 94 9.00 -4.19 2.91
C TYR A 94 10.05 -3.96 1.80
N ARG A 95 11.35 -4.00 2.13
CA ARG A 95 12.45 -3.78 1.19
C ARG A 95 12.52 -4.84 0.08
N ASP A 96 12.03 -6.05 0.34
CA ASP A 96 12.04 -7.12 -0.66
C ASP A 96 11.12 -6.76 -1.84
N LEU A 97 10.05 -6.00 -1.60
CA LEU A 97 9.15 -5.53 -2.64
C LEU A 97 9.79 -4.50 -3.59
N GLN A 98 10.91 -3.88 -3.23
CA GLN A 98 11.61 -2.92 -4.10
C GLN A 98 12.20 -3.60 -5.34
N TRP A 99 12.46 -4.91 -5.28
CA TRP A 99 13.09 -5.68 -6.34
C TRP A 99 12.12 -6.24 -7.37
N ALA A 100 10.81 -6.10 -7.15
CA ALA A 100 9.81 -6.56 -8.10
C ALA A 100 9.91 -5.79 -9.43
N VAL A 101 9.77 -6.50 -10.55
CA VAL A 101 9.59 -5.91 -11.88
C VAL A 101 8.11 -5.97 -12.21
N PRO A 102 7.36 -4.87 -12.01
CA PRO A 102 5.92 -4.90 -12.17
C PRO A 102 5.50 -4.89 -13.65
N ILE A 103 4.27 -5.35 -13.90
CA ILE A 103 3.62 -5.23 -15.19
C ILE A 103 3.22 -3.77 -15.42
N HIS A 104 3.54 -3.26 -16.61
CA HIS A 104 3.28 -1.89 -17.04
C HIS A 104 2.25 -1.81 -18.18
N PRO A 105 1.32 -0.85 -18.18
CA PRO A 105 1.00 0.10 -17.10
C PRO A 105 -0.07 -0.44 -16.14
N THR A 106 0.20 -0.44 -14.83
CA THR A 106 -0.78 -0.83 -13.80
C THR A 106 -0.71 0.05 -12.56
N VAL A 107 -1.77 0.11 -11.75
CA VAL A 107 -1.75 0.92 -10.50
C VAL A 107 -0.79 0.31 -9.47
N SER A 108 -0.75 -1.02 -9.39
CA SER A 108 0.14 -1.76 -8.50
C SER A 108 1.62 -1.60 -8.87
N GLU A 109 1.96 -1.21 -10.10
CA GLU A 109 3.34 -1.07 -10.55
C GLU A 109 4.15 -0.04 -9.74
N LEU A 110 3.47 0.93 -9.11
CA LEU A 110 4.13 1.95 -8.30
C LEU A 110 4.38 1.49 -6.85
N ILE A 111 3.97 0.29 -6.44
CA ILE A 111 4.25 -0.22 -5.08
C ILE A 111 5.76 -0.18 -4.77
N PRO A 112 6.69 -0.74 -5.59
CA PRO A 112 8.13 -0.63 -5.34
C PRO A 112 8.62 0.81 -5.16
N THR A 113 8.07 1.76 -5.93
CA THR A 113 8.43 3.17 -5.82
C THR A 113 7.92 3.81 -4.53
N VAL A 114 6.70 3.47 -4.09
CA VAL A 114 6.16 3.91 -2.79
C VAL A 114 7.06 3.41 -1.66
N ILE A 115 7.50 2.16 -1.76
CA ILE A 115 8.42 1.55 -0.80
C ILE A 115 9.81 2.22 -0.82
N GLY A 116 10.31 2.61 -1.99
CA GLY A 116 11.57 3.36 -2.14
C GLY A 116 11.58 4.72 -1.44
N ALA A 117 10.39 5.32 -1.23
CA ALA A 117 10.23 6.65 -0.65
C ALA A 117 9.86 6.64 0.84
N MET A 118 10.00 5.50 1.53
CA MET A 118 9.64 5.38 2.94
C MET A 118 10.58 6.20 3.85
N GLN A 119 9.99 6.92 4.79
CA GLN A 119 10.65 7.75 5.81
C GLN A 119 9.89 7.74 7.14
#